data_AF-O30721-F1
#
_entry.id   AF-O30721-F1
#
_cell.length_a   1.000
_cell.length_b   1.000
_cell.length_c   1.000
_cell.angle_alpha   90.00
_cell.angle_beta   90.00
_cell.angle_gamma   90.00
#
_symmetry.space_group_name_H-M   'P 1'
#
loop_
_entity.id
_entity.type
_entity.pdbx_description
1 polymer ?
#
loop_
_entity_poly.entity_id
_entity_poly.type
_entity_poly.pdbx_seq_one_letter_code
_entity_poly.pdbx_strand_id
1 'polypeptide(L)'
;MVDVLSVSEINAQIKALLETTFLQVRVQGEVSNLTIHKVSGHAYFSLKDSQSVIKCVLFKGNANRLKFALKEGQEMVVFGGI
;
A
#
# COMPACT_ATOMS: atom_id res chain seq x y z
N MET A 1 30.10 -8.82 -17.15
CA MET A 1 29.92 -9.74 -16.00
C MET A 1 28.84 -9.12 -15.13
N VAL A 2 27.83 -9.88 -14.71
CA VAL A 2 26.82 -9.36 -13.78
C VAL A 2 27.34 -9.59 -12.38
N ASP A 3 27.45 -8.54 -11.58
CA ASP A 3 27.89 -8.66 -10.19
C ASP A 3 26.85 -9.41 -9.35
N VAL A 4 27.33 -10.21 -8.39
CA VAL A 4 26.45 -10.92 -7.45
C VAL A 4 25.97 -9.92 -6.40
N LEU A 5 24.68 -9.62 -6.43
CA LEU A 5 24.04 -8.75 -5.43
C LEU A 5 23.59 -9.56 -4.22
N SER A 6 23.74 -8.98 -3.04
CA SER A 6 23.06 -9.44 -1.83
C SER A 6 21.54 -9.19 -1.92
N VAL A 7 20.78 -9.90 -1.07
CA VAL A 7 19.33 -9.72 -0.94
C VAL A 7 18.96 -8.28 -0.60
N SER A 8 19.76 -7.61 0.25
CA SER A 8 19.52 -6.22 0.63
C SER A 8 19.75 -5.25 -0.52
N GLU A 9 20.79 -5.48 -1.34
CA GLU A 9 21.12 -4.62 -2.48
C GLU A 9 20.05 -4.70 -3.56
N ILE A 10 19.60 -5.90 -3.92
CA ILE A 10 18.55 -6.04 -4.93
C ILE A 10 17.21 -5.45 -4.43
N ASN A 11 16.86 -5.65 -3.15
CA ASN A 11 15.66 -5.04 -2.58
C ASN A 11 15.73 -3.51 -2.57
N ALA A 12 16.90 -2.93 -2.26
CA ALA A 12 17.09 -1.48 -2.30
C ALA A 12 16.93 -0.94 -3.73
N GLN A 13 17.45 -1.63 -4.74
CA GLN A 13 17.29 -1.24 -6.14
C GLN A 13 15.83 -1.36 -6.61
N ILE A 14 15.14 -2.45 -6.29
CA ILE A 14 13.71 -2.63 -6.61
C ILE A 14 12.90 -1.50 -5.96
N LYS A 15 13.13 -1.24 -4.68
CA LYS A 15 12.45 -0.18 -3.94
C LYS A 15 12.68 1.18 -4.61
N ALA A 16 13.92 1.53 -4.94
CA ALA A 16 14.24 2.81 -5.57
C ALA A 16 13.52 2.99 -6.93
N LEU A 17 13.46 1.94 -7.75
CA LEU A 17 12.75 1.96 -9.03
C LEU A 17 11.24 2.17 -8.84
N LEU A 18 10.63 1.47 -7.87
CA LEU A 18 9.21 1.61 -7.56
C LEU A 18 8.89 3.01 -7.01
N GLU A 19 9.66 3.50 -6.04
CA GLU A 19 9.46 4.83 -5.43
C GLU A 19 9.64 5.97 -6.45
N THR A 20 10.50 5.79 -7.46
CA THR A 20 10.71 6.78 -8.53
C THR A 20 9.60 6.73 -9.59
N THR A 21 9.12 5.53 -9.93
CA THR A 21 8.14 5.33 -11.01
C THR A 21 6.71 5.61 -10.56
N PHE A 22 6.37 5.23 -9.33
CA PHE A 22 5.01 5.25 -8.80
C PHE A 22 4.87 6.24 -7.64
N LEU A 23 5.34 7.47 -7.84
CA LEU A 23 5.25 8.57 -6.87
C LEU A 23 3.81 8.88 -6.46
N GLN A 24 2.90 8.86 -7.43
CA GLN A 24 1.49 9.20 -7.26
C GLN A 24 0.63 8.37 -8.21
N VAL A 25 0.02 7.32 -7.67
CA VAL A 25 -0.85 6.41 -8.42
C VAL A 25 -2.25 6.36 -7.82
N ARG A 26 -3.23 6.07 -8.66
CA ARG A 26 -4.58 5.69 -8.24
C ARG A 26 -4.79 4.22 -8.52
N VAL A 27 -5.26 3.48 -7.53
CA VAL A 27 -5.51 2.04 -7.63
C VAL A 27 -6.92 1.75 -7.16
N GLN A 28 -7.69 1.03 -7.98
CA GLN A 28 -9.01 0.53 -7.63
C GLN A 28 -8.91 -0.91 -7.14
N GLY A 29 -9.68 -1.26 -6.12
CA GLY A 29 -9.86 -2.64 -5.70
C GLY A 29 -10.79 -2.78 -4.51
N GLU A 30 -11.04 -4.02 -4.13
CA GLU A 30 -11.77 -4.37 -2.92
C GLU A 30 -10.82 -4.41 -1.72
N VAL A 31 -11.22 -3.76 -0.62
CA VAL A 31 -10.49 -3.79 0.65
C VAL A 31 -10.59 -5.18 1.26
N SER A 32 -9.44 -5.76 1.62
CA SER A 32 -9.35 -6.99 2.40
C SER A 32 -8.28 -6.91 3.49
N ASN A 33 -8.36 -7.79 4.49
CA ASN A 33 -7.46 -7.88 5.65
C ASN A 33 -7.29 -6.54 6.40
N LEU A 34 -8.38 -5.79 6.58
CA LEU A 34 -8.35 -4.50 7.25
C LEU A 34 -8.01 -4.63 8.74
N THR A 35 -6.94 -3.97 9.18
CA THR A 35 -6.51 -3.87 10.58
C THR A 35 -6.23 -2.42 10.95
N ILE A 36 -6.90 -1.92 11.98
CA ILE A 36 -6.60 -0.61 12.56
C ILE A 36 -5.67 -0.80 13.76
N HIS A 37 -4.43 -0.34 13.64
CA HIS A 37 -3.46 -0.45 14.71
C HIS A 37 -3.78 0.56 15.83
N LYS A 38 -4.21 0.06 16.99
CA LYS A 38 -4.74 0.89 18.09
C LYS A 38 -3.76 1.93 18.62
N VAL A 39 -2.45 1.62 18.64
CA VAL A 39 -1.42 2.51 19.21
C VAL A 39 -1.06 3.63 18.22
N SER A 40 -0.72 3.28 16.97
CA SER A 40 -0.31 4.28 15.97
C SER A 40 -1.49 4.96 15.26
N GLY A 41 -2.67 4.37 15.33
CA GLY A 41 -3.87 4.81 14.60
C GLY A 41 -3.77 4.63 13.07
N HIS A 42 -2.80 3.85 12.58
CA HIS A 42 -2.67 3.56 11.15
C HIS A 42 -3.61 2.43 10.75
N ALA A 43 -4.20 2.52 9.56
CA ALA A 43 -4.92 1.42 8.96
C ALA A 43 -3.98 0.65 8.03
N TYR A 44 -3.90 -0.66 8.19
CA TYR A 44 -3.25 -1.57 7.26
C TYR A 44 -4.34 -2.40 6.60
N PHE A 45 -4.29 -2.50 5.28
CA PHE A 45 -5.25 -3.29 4.52
C PHE A 45 -4.61 -3.73 3.22
N SER A 46 -5.28 -4.57 2.46
CA SER A 46 -4.90 -4.93 1.11
C SER A 46 -5.99 -4.49 0.14
N LEU A 47 -5.61 -4.07 -1.06
CA LEU A 47 -6.53 -3.95 -2.18
C LEU A 47 -6.35 -5.15 -3.09
N LYS A 48 -7.45 -5.82 -3.43
CA LYS A 48 -7.47 -6.96 -4.34
C LYS A 48 -8.35 -6.69 -5.55
N ASP A 49 -7.99 -7.32 -6.66
CA ASP A 49 -8.84 -7.55 -7.81
C ASP A 49 -8.97 -9.06 -8.06
N SER A 50 -9.38 -9.47 -9.26
CA SER A 50 -9.57 -10.88 -9.61
C SER A 50 -8.25 -11.67 -9.78
N GLN A 51 -7.10 -11.00 -9.90
CA GLN A 51 -5.82 -11.62 -10.24
C GLN A 51 -4.69 -11.26 -9.27
N SER A 52 -4.83 -10.19 -8.49
CA SER A 52 -3.72 -9.56 -7.78
C SER A 52 -4.14 -8.91 -6.48
N VAL A 53 -3.16 -8.71 -5.60
CA VAL A 53 -3.33 -8.05 -4.30
C VAL A 53 -2.13 -7.14 -4.01
N ILE A 54 -2.39 -5.97 -3.46
CA ILE A 54 -1.37 -5.03 -2.99
C ILE A 54 -1.64 -4.64 -1.54
N LYS A 55 -0.59 -4.56 -0.72
CA LYS A 55 -0.67 -4.10 0.67
C LYS A 55 -0.62 -2.58 0.72
N CYS A 56 -1.49 -2.00 1.54
CA CYS A 56 -1.67 -0.56 1.69
C CYS A 56 -1.56 -0.18 3.17
N VAL A 57 -0.96 0.98 3.42
CA VAL A 57 -1.00 1.65 4.72
C VAL A 57 -1.63 3.02 4.56
N LEU A 58 -2.64 3.30 5.40
CA LEU A 58 -3.20 4.62 5.57
C LEU A 58 -2.74 5.17 6.92
N PHE A 59 -1.79 6.10 6.88
CA PHE A 59 -1.29 6.75 8.08
C PHE A 59 -2.40 7.50 8.81
N LYS A 60 -2.29 7.58 10.15
CA LYS A 60 -3.29 8.14 11.06
C LYS A 60 -3.79 9.52 10.62
N GLY A 61 -2.89 10.39 10.17
CA GLY A 61 -3.24 11.73 9.68
C GLY A 61 -4.21 11.69 8.50
N ASN A 62 -4.03 10.76 7.57
CA ASN A 62 -4.94 10.57 6.44
C ASN A 62 -6.19 9.77 6.84
N ALA A 63 -6.07 8.77 7.71
CA ALA A 63 -7.19 7.99 8.21
C ALA A 63 -8.22 8.88 8.94
N ASN A 64 -7.75 9.82 9.76
CA ASN A 64 -8.61 10.77 10.48
C ASN A 64 -9.35 11.75 9.56
N ARG A 65 -8.90 11.93 8.31
CA ARG A 65 -9.54 12.80 7.32
C ARG A 65 -10.61 12.09 6.51
N LEU A 66 -10.73 10.76 6.64
CA LEU A 66 -11.81 10.03 6.00
C LEU A 66 -13.15 10.48 6.57
N LYS A 67 -14.08 10.82 5.68
CA LYS A 67 -15.47 11.16 6.04
C LYS A 67 -16.34 9.91 6.28
N PHE A 68 -15.73 8.73 6.19
CA PHE A 68 -16.38 7.44 6.32
C PHE A 68 -15.45 6.46 7.05
N ALA A 69 -16.03 5.45 7.68
CA ALA A 69 -15.27 4.33 8.22
C ALA A 69 -14.87 3.38 7.09
N LEU A 70 -13.58 3.09 6.96
CA LEU A 70 -13.06 2.06 6.07
C LEU A 70 -13.59 0.69 6.51
N LYS A 71 -14.03 -0.15 5.55
CA LYS A 71 -14.65 -1.44 5.83
C LYS A 71 -14.06 -2.55 4.97
N GLU A 72 -14.06 -3.77 5.51
CA GLU A 72 -13.76 -5.00 4.77
C GLU A 72 -14.78 -5.19 3.64
N GLY A 73 -14.33 -5.63 2.46
CA GLY A 73 -15.17 -5.85 1.28
C GLY A 73 -15.60 -4.57 0.55
N GLN A 74 -15.12 -3.41 0.99
CA GLN A 74 -15.45 -2.15 0.34
C GLN A 74 -14.64 -1.98 -0.96
N GLU A 75 -15.32 -1.79 -2.09
CA GLU A 75 -14.65 -1.39 -3.32
C GLU A 75 -14.36 0.13 -3.32
N MET A 76 -13.11 0.49 -3.61
CA MET A 76 -12.69 1.88 -3.57
C MET A 76 -11.48 2.16 -4.47
N VAL A 77 -11.28 3.45 -4.75
CA VAL A 77 -10.05 3.97 -5.34
C VAL A 77 -9.22 4.64 -4.25
N VAL A 78 -7.96 4.23 -4.12
CA VAL A 78 -6.98 4.88 -3.24
C VAL A 78 -5.98 5.68 -4.06
N PHE A 79 -5.34 6.65 -3.41
CA PHE A 79 -4.28 7.46 -4.00
C PHE A 79 -3.07 7.49 -3.06
N GLY A 80 -1.88 7.27 -3.62
CA GLY A 80 -0.63 7.26 -2.85
C GLY A 80 0.59 6.94 -3.71
N GLY A 81 1.73 6.77 -3.06
CA GLY A 81 2.95 6.23 -3.68
C GLY A 81 3.20 4.78 -3.24
N ILE A 82 4.14 4.12 -3.92
CA ILE A 82 4.64 2.78 -3.58
C ILE A 82 5.96 2.91 -2.82
#